data_AF-A0A3D5RX59-F1
#
_entry.id   AF-A0A3D5RX59-F1
#
_cell.length_a   1.000
_cell.length_b   1.000
_cell.length_c   1.000
_cell.angle_alpha   90.00
_cell.angle_beta   90.00
_cell.angle_gamma   90.00
#
_symmetry.space_group_name_H-M   'P 1'
#
loop_
_entity.id
_entity.type
_entity.pdbx_description
1 polymer ?
#
loop_
_entity_poly.entity_id
_entity_poly.type
_entity_poly.pdbx_seq_one_letter_code
_entity_poly.pdbx_strand_id
1 'polypeptide(L)'
;IQGTTHDGSKRVSIIHHPDVRRMLLTMKSQIEAMRAMIYFTAAELDYSRKSASTEDQKRHGDRVDLMTPIVKGWCSEVSQELTSIGLQI
;
A
#
# COMPACT_ATOMS: atom_id res chain seq x y z
N ILE A 1 7.52 -11.50 -30.22
CA ILE A 1 6.05 -11.72 -30.22
C ILE A 1 5.61 -11.72 -28.77
N GLN A 2 4.89 -10.69 -28.31
CA GLN A 2 4.38 -10.62 -26.93
C GLN A 2 3.54 -11.88 -26.61
N GLY A 3 3.63 -12.37 -25.37
CA GLY A 3 2.86 -13.53 -24.92
C GLY A 3 3.51 -14.90 -25.12
N THR A 4 4.79 -15.00 -25.51
CA THR A 4 5.52 -16.28 -25.65
C THR A 4 6.54 -16.50 -24.53
N THR A 5 6.88 -17.76 -24.26
CA THR A 5 7.96 -18.16 -23.34
C THR A 5 9.32 -17.60 -23.79
N HIS A 6 10.34 -17.60 -22.90
CA HIS A 6 11.67 -17.08 -23.22
C HIS A 6 12.33 -17.76 -24.44
N ASP A 7 11.99 -19.02 -24.68
CA ASP A 7 12.38 -19.82 -25.85
C ASP A 7 11.42 -19.68 -27.05
N GLY A 8 10.36 -18.85 -26.95
CA GLY A 8 9.39 -18.59 -28.01
C GLY A 8 8.41 -19.73 -28.31
N SER A 9 8.46 -20.82 -27.56
CA SER A 9 7.82 -22.10 -27.93
C SER A 9 6.33 -22.18 -27.60
N LYS A 10 5.86 -21.49 -26.55
CA LYS A 10 4.45 -21.55 -26.11
C LYS A 10 3.89 -20.19 -25.73
N ARG A 11 2.60 -19.99 -26.03
CA ARG A 11 1.85 -18.86 -25.48
C ARG A 11 1.59 -19.07 -23.99
N VAL A 12 1.78 -18.04 -23.19
CA VAL A 12 1.60 -18.07 -21.73
C VAL A 12 0.73 -16.90 -21.28
N SER A 13 0.06 -17.05 -20.13
CA SER A 13 -0.64 -15.93 -19.51
C SER A 13 0.36 -14.87 -19.06
N ILE A 14 -0.08 -13.62 -18.99
CA ILE A 14 0.81 -12.48 -18.75
C ILE A 14 1.55 -12.55 -17.42
N ILE A 15 1.01 -13.25 -16.42
CA ILE A 15 1.65 -13.48 -15.11
C ILE A 15 2.95 -14.29 -15.22
N HIS A 16 3.20 -14.98 -16.33
CA HIS A 16 4.47 -15.69 -16.55
C HIS A 16 5.57 -14.78 -17.10
N HIS A 17 5.27 -13.52 -17.43
CA HIS A 17 6.27 -12.54 -17.82
C HIS A 17 6.91 -11.89 -16.58
N PRO A 18 8.26 -11.86 -16.48
CA PRO A 18 8.95 -11.31 -15.30
C PRO A 18 8.55 -9.87 -14.96
N ASP A 19 8.36 -9.02 -15.98
CA ASP A 19 8.02 -7.61 -15.76
C ASP A 19 6.59 -7.44 -15.22
N VAL A 20 5.63 -8.22 -15.72
CA VAL A 20 4.25 -8.25 -15.20
C VAL A 20 4.24 -8.72 -13.73
N ARG A 21 5.02 -9.76 -13.39
CA ARG A 21 5.15 -10.20 -11.99
C ARG A 21 5.74 -9.12 -11.10
N ARG A 22 6.78 -8.44 -11.56
CA ARG A 22 7.42 -7.34 -10.85
C ARG A 22 6.40 -6.22 -10.59
N MET A 23 5.66 -5.79 -11.62
CA MET A 23 4.64 -4.75 -11.51
C MET A 23 3.51 -5.15 -10.54
N LEU A 24 2.98 -6.37 -10.65
CA LEU A 24 1.96 -6.89 -9.73
C LEU A 24 2.47 -6.98 -8.28
N LEU A 25 3.73 -7.38 -8.07
CA LEU A 25 4.35 -7.41 -6.75
C LEU A 25 4.53 -6.00 -6.18
N THR A 26 4.95 -5.02 -6.98
CA THR A 26 5.01 -3.61 -6.57
C THR A 26 3.64 -3.10 -6.13
N MET A 27 2.58 -3.37 -6.91
CA MET A 27 1.22 -2.99 -6.52
C MET A 27 0.81 -3.64 -5.20
N LYS A 28 1.00 -4.96 -5.07
CA LYS A 28 0.65 -5.70 -3.85
C LYS A 28 1.37 -5.15 -2.63
N SER A 29 2.70 -4.99 -2.68
CA SER A 29 3.49 -4.56 -1.53
C SER A 29 3.11 -3.17 -1.06
N GLN A 30 2.89 -2.24 -2.00
CA GLN A 30 2.49 -0.88 -1.66
C GLN A 30 1.08 -0.84 -1.06
N ILE A 31 0.12 -1.60 -1.62
CA ILE A 31 -1.25 -1.67 -1.07
C ILE A 31 -1.25 -2.26 0.35
N GLU A 32 -0.48 -3.33 0.58
CA GLU A 32 -0.35 -3.95 1.91
C GLU A 32 0.27 -2.98 2.92
N ALA A 33 1.32 -2.24 2.54
CA ALA A 33 1.94 -1.22 3.39
C ALA A 33 0.98 -0.06 3.70
N MET A 34 0.26 0.45 2.70
CA MET A 34 -0.74 1.50 2.89
C MET A 34 -1.83 1.07 3.88
N ARG A 35 -2.36 -0.16 3.73
CA ARG A 35 -3.35 -0.70 4.66
C ARG A 35 -2.81 -0.82 6.07
N ALA A 36 -1.57 -1.30 6.24
CA ALA A 36 -0.95 -1.41 7.55
C ALA A 36 -0.84 -0.05 8.24
N MET A 37 -0.38 0.98 7.53
CA MET A 37 -0.31 2.34 8.09
C MET A 37 -1.68 2.92 8.43
N ILE A 38 -2.68 2.73 7.56
CA ILE A 38 -4.06 3.19 7.81
C ILE A 38 -4.62 2.52 9.07
N TYR A 39 -4.49 1.20 9.20
CA TYR A 39 -4.99 0.49 10.37
C TYR A 39 -4.24 0.84 11.64
N PHE A 40 -2.93 1.07 11.57
CA PHE A 40 -2.14 1.56 12.70
C PHE A 40 -2.66 2.92 13.18
N THR A 41 -2.79 3.89 12.27
CA THR A 41 -3.29 5.23 12.63
C THR A 41 -4.73 5.20 13.12
N ALA A 42 -5.58 4.33 12.56
CA ALA A 42 -6.94 4.15 13.04
C ALA A 42 -6.98 3.57 14.46
N ALA A 43 -6.10 2.61 14.78
CA ALA A 43 -5.98 2.06 16.13
C ALA A 43 -5.50 3.13 17.12
N GLU A 44 -4.50 3.92 16.76
CA GLU A 44 -4.02 5.06 17.57
C GLU A 44 -5.15 6.09 17.80
N LEU A 45 -6.02 6.32 16.81
CA LEU A 45 -7.19 7.19 16.95
C LEU A 45 -8.25 6.62 17.91
N ASP A 46 -8.47 5.31 17.90
CA ASP A 46 -9.34 4.68 18.88
C ASP A 46 -8.77 4.80 20.29
N TYR A 47 -7.46 4.54 20.46
CA TYR A 47 -6.80 4.67 21.76
C TYR A 47 -6.79 6.11 22.27
N SER A 48 -6.59 7.10 21.40
CA SER A 48 -6.60 8.52 21.83
C SER A 48 -7.94 8.96 22.39
N ARG A 49 -9.04 8.30 21.97
CA ARG A 49 -10.42 8.59 22.41
C ARG A 49 -10.90 7.72 23.57
N LYS A 50 -10.39 6.49 23.67
CA LYS A 50 -10.96 5.46 24.56
C LYS A 50 -10.01 4.99 25.67
N SER A 51 -8.75 5.44 25.70
CA SER A 51 -7.81 5.05 26.78
C SER A 51 -8.26 5.57 28.14
N ALA A 52 -7.97 4.81 29.20
CA ALA A 52 -8.38 5.13 30.57
C ALA A 52 -7.52 6.23 31.23
N SER A 53 -6.25 6.35 30.83
CA SER A 53 -5.33 7.39 31.32
C SER A 53 -5.30 8.59 30.37
N THR A 54 -5.35 9.80 30.93
CA THR A 54 -5.16 11.05 30.16
C THR A 54 -3.79 11.12 29.50
N GLU A 55 -2.76 10.54 30.12
CA GLU A 55 -1.41 10.46 29.54
C GLU A 55 -1.39 9.58 28.29
N ASP A 56 -2.05 8.42 28.34
CA ASP A 56 -2.17 7.52 27.19
C ASP A 56 -2.96 8.19 26.06
N GLN A 57 -4.10 8.83 26.38
CA GLN A 57 -4.90 9.56 25.40
C GLN A 57 -4.05 10.61 24.68
N LYS A 58 -3.26 11.39 25.42
CA LYS A 58 -2.37 12.40 24.83
C LYS A 58 -1.29 11.75 23.94
N ARG A 59 -0.62 10.71 24.42
CA ARG A 59 0.44 10.02 23.65
C ARG A 59 -0.09 9.46 22.33
N HIS A 60 -1.27 8.83 22.37
CA HIS A 60 -1.93 8.31 21.17
C HIS A 60 -2.42 9.44 20.25
N GLY A 61 -2.92 10.56 20.82
CA GLY A 61 -3.25 11.77 20.08
C GLY A 61 -2.05 12.36 19.33
N ASP A 62 -0.91 12.52 19.99
CA ASP A 62 0.33 13.04 19.40
C ASP A 62 0.78 12.16 18.20
N ARG A 63 0.57 10.83 18.27
CA ARG A 63 0.84 9.91 17.16
C ARG A 63 -0.15 10.07 16.01
N VAL A 64 -1.44 10.24 16.30
CA VAL A 64 -2.47 10.49 15.28
C VAL A 64 -2.16 11.78 14.52
N ASP A 65 -1.80 12.83 15.23
CA ASP A 65 -1.50 14.14 14.63
C ASP A 65 -0.29 14.05 13.68
N LEU A 66 0.72 13.28 14.05
CA LEU A 66 1.87 13.02 13.19
C LEU A 66 1.52 12.12 12.00
N MET A 67 0.79 11.03 12.23
CA MET A 67 0.58 9.99 11.21
C MET A 67 -0.50 10.35 10.19
N THR A 68 -1.50 11.15 10.56
CA THR A 68 -2.59 11.56 9.66
C THR A 68 -2.10 12.20 8.36
N PRO A 69 -1.22 13.23 8.38
CA PRO A 69 -0.71 13.83 7.15
C PRO A 69 0.22 12.87 6.37
N ILE A 70 0.97 12.01 7.07
CA ILE A 70 1.84 11.00 6.43
C ILE A 70 0.99 9.99 5.65
N VAL A 71 -0.01 9.40 6.29
CA VAL A 71 -0.93 8.43 5.67
C VAL A 71 -1.65 9.07 4.49
N LYS A 72 -2.21 10.28 4.68
CA LYS A 72 -2.89 10.99 3.59
C LYS A 72 -1.94 11.21 2.41
N GLY A 73 -0.79 11.82 2.66
CA GLY A 73 0.19 12.17 1.63
C GLY A 73 0.65 10.95 0.85
N TRP A 74 1.22 9.97 1.57
CA TRP A 74 1.73 8.73 0.98
C TRP A 74 0.66 8.00 0.18
N CYS A 75 -0.52 7.76 0.77
CA CYS A 75 -1.57 7.02 0.07
C CYS A 75 -2.03 7.76 -1.18
N SER A 76 -2.15 9.10 -1.16
CA SER A 76 -2.59 9.84 -2.34
C SER A 76 -1.56 9.84 -3.47
N GLU A 77 -0.27 10.01 -3.16
CA GLU A 77 0.79 10.04 -4.18
C GLU A 77 1.04 8.64 -4.75
N VAL A 78 1.22 7.63 -3.89
CA VAL A 78 1.48 6.26 -4.33
C VAL A 78 0.29 5.68 -5.09
N SER A 79 -0.95 6.05 -4.75
CA SER A 79 -2.12 5.57 -5.50
C SER A 79 -2.12 6.02 -6.97
N GLN A 80 -1.56 7.20 -7.29
CA GLN A 80 -1.43 7.64 -8.68
C GLN A 80 -0.48 6.73 -9.45
N GLU A 81 0.69 6.44 -8.87
CA GLU A 81 1.69 5.54 -9.47
C GLU A 81 1.13 4.12 -9.66
N LEU A 82 0.46 3.58 -8.63
CA LEU A 82 -0.13 2.24 -8.71
C LEU A 82 -1.23 2.14 -9.75
N THR A 83 -2.04 3.19 -9.91
CA THR A 83 -3.07 3.24 -10.96
C THR A 83 -2.41 3.28 -12.35
N SER A 84 -1.31 4.02 -12.51
CA SER A 84 -0.53 4.03 -13.76
C SER A 84 0.06 2.66 -14.07
N ILE A 85 0.64 1.96 -13.10
CA ILE A 85 1.12 0.58 -13.25
C ILE A 85 -0.03 -0.36 -13.64
N GLY A 86 -1.19 -0.20 -12.98
CA GLY A 86 -2.38 -1.01 -13.27
C GLY A 86 -2.91 -0.84 -14.69
N LEU A 87 -2.77 0.34 -15.30
CA LEU A 87 -3.11 0.57 -16.71
C LEU A 87 -2.12 -0.06 -17.70
N GLN A 88 -0.87 -0.27 -17.27
CA GLN A 88 0.20 -0.83 -18.10
C GLN A 88 0.14 -2.36 -18.20
N ILE A 89 -0.49 -3.02 -17.22
CA ILE A 89 -0.67 -4.48 -17.17
C ILE A 89 -1.90 -4.89 -18.00
#